data_AF-A0A2V1BA77-F1
#
_entry.id   AF-A0A2V1BA77-F1
#
_cell.length_a   1.000
_cell.length_b   1.000
_cell.length_c   1.000
_cell.angle_alpha   90.00
_cell.angle_beta   90.00
_cell.angle_gamma   90.00
#
_symmetry.space_group_name_H-M   'P 1'
#
loop_
_entity.id
_entity.type
_entity.pdbx_description
1 polymer ?
#
loop_
_entity_poly.entity_id
_entity_poly.type
_entity_poly.pdbx_seq_one_letter_code
_entity_poly.pdbx_strand_id
1 'polypeptide(L)'
;VGTPEQVADEFEKWVEEADVDGFNIAYAITPGSFGDVIELLLPELKKRGLFWYGYEVPGGTYRENLYATEGQSGLPVNHPAHGYRW
;
A
#
# COMPACT_ATOMS: atom_id res chain seq x y z
N VAL A 1 1.48 16.28 9.67
CA VAL A 1 2.20 17.42 9.06
C VAL A 1 3.58 17.45 9.66
N GLY A 2 4.63 17.48 8.84
CA GLY A 2 6.02 17.39 9.30
C GLY A 2 6.99 17.26 8.11
N THR A 3 8.27 17.03 8.39
CA THR A 3 9.24 16.64 7.36
C THR A 3 8.94 15.22 6.85
N PRO A 4 9.52 14.79 5.71
CA PRO A 4 9.31 13.44 5.21
C PRO A 4 9.69 12.35 6.20
N GLU A 5 10.78 12.54 6.94
CA GLU A 5 11.24 11.62 7.99
C GLU A 5 10.23 11.55 9.14
N GLN A 6 9.74 12.69 9.62
CA GLN A 6 8.74 12.73 10.70
C GLN A 6 7.42 12.07 10.28
N VAL A 7 7.00 12.25 9.03
CA VAL A 7 5.79 11.61 8.52
C VAL A 7 6.00 10.11 8.35
N ALA A 8 7.17 9.68 7.87
CA ALA A 8 7.52 8.27 7.77
C ALA A 8 7.60 7.60 9.16
N ASP A 9 8.15 8.28 10.17
CA ASP A 9 8.18 7.80 11.57
C ASP A 9 6.75 7.50 12.07
N GLU A 10 5.79 8.38 11.79
CA GLU A 10 4.41 8.15 12.19
C GLU A 10 3.75 7.02 11.39
N PHE A 11 4.01 6.91 10.08
CA PHE A 11 3.49 5.79 9.27
C PHE A 11 4.01 4.45 9.79
N GLU A 12 5.31 4.36 10.07
CA GLU A 12 5.96 3.18 10.65
C GLU A 12 5.35 2.83 12.01
N LYS A 13 5.18 3.82 12.89
CA LYS A 13 4.53 3.63 14.18
C LYS A 13 3.12 3.06 14.05
N TRP A 14 2.30 3.57 13.14
CA TRP A 14 0.95 3.03 12.92
C TRP A 14 0.98 1.58 12.44
N VAL A 15 1.92 1.23 11.56
CA VAL A 15 2.10 -0.16 11.12
C VAL A 15 2.52 -1.04 12.30
N GLU A 16 3.53 -0.64 13.08
CA GLU A 16 4.09 -1.43 14.17
C GLU A 16 3.15 -1.57 15.39
N GLU A 17 2.47 -0.48 15.78
CA GLU A 17 1.64 -0.45 16.98
C GLU A 17 0.18 -0.85 16.73
N ALA A 18 -0.36 -0.51 15.54
CA ALA A 18 -1.77 -0.72 15.22
C ALA A 18 -2.01 -1.81 14.17
N ASP A 19 -0.95 -2.41 13.61
CA ASP A 19 -1.01 -3.52 12.65
C ASP A 19 -1.87 -3.19 11.41
N VAL A 20 -1.71 -1.96 10.90
CA VAL A 20 -2.39 -1.54 9.65
C VAL A 20 -1.55 -1.92 8.44
N ASP A 21 -2.18 -2.55 7.44
CA ASP A 21 -1.49 -2.98 6.20
C ASP A 21 -1.26 -1.83 5.20
N GLY A 22 -1.92 -0.69 5.38
CA GLY A 22 -1.84 0.42 4.45
C GLY A 22 -2.74 1.61 4.78
N PHE A 23 -2.60 2.65 3.97
CA PHE A 23 -3.24 3.94 4.21
C PHE A 23 -4.06 4.40 3.00
N ASN A 24 -5.25 4.92 3.28
CA ASN A 24 -6.00 5.73 2.32
C ASN A 24 -5.61 7.20 2.49
N ILE A 25 -4.88 7.76 1.52
CA ILE A 25 -4.39 9.14 1.58
C ILE A 25 -5.45 10.10 1.02
N ALA A 26 -6.05 10.90 1.91
CA ALA A 26 -6.90 12.02 1.53
C ALA A 26 -6.07 13.26 1.15
N TYR A 27 -6.58 14.09 0.24
CA TYR A 27 -5.90 15.31 -0.20
C TYR A 27 -6.48 16.55 0.47
N ALA A 28 -5.61 17.52 0.77
CA ALA A 28 -6.03 18.88 1.08
C ALA A 28 -6.12 19.73 -0.20
N ILE A 29 -5.21 19.49 -1.15
CA ILE A 29 -5.15 20.19 -2.44
C ILE A 29 -4.85 19.15 -3.53
N THR A 30 -5.56 19.22 -4.66
CA THR A 30 -5.35 18.33 -5.80
C THR A 30 -4.78 19.09 -7.01
N PRO A 31 -3.71 18.61 -7.67
CA PRO A 31 -2.98 17.35 -7.40
C PRO A 31 -1.87 17.45 -6.34
N GLY A 32 -1.62 18.65 -5.78
CA GLY A 32 -0.43 18.95 -4.98
C GLY A 32 -0.14 17.99 -3.83
N SER A 33 -1.15 17.61 -3.04
CA SER A 33 -0.95 16.67 -1.91
C SER A 33 -0.41 15.31 -2.36
N PHE A 34 -0.78 14.83 -3.56
CA PHE A 34 -0.24 13.59 -4.10
C PHE A 34 1.18 13.77 -4.63
N GLY A 35 1.49 14.94 -5.22
CA GLY A 35 2.84 15.30 -5.63
C GLY A 35 3.82 15.23 -4.45
N ASP A 36 3.47 15.87 -3.33
CA ASP A 36 4.30 15.88 -2.12
C ASP A 36 4.54 14.46 -1.58
N VAL A 37 3.52 13.59 -1.58
CA VAL A 37 3.68 12.19 -1.16
C VAL A 37 4.67 11.45 -2.06
N ILE A 38 4.51 11.59 -3.38
CA ILE A 38 5.35 10.88 -4.37
C ILE A 38 6.80 11.35 -4.30
N GLU A 39 7.00 12.66 -4.24
CA GLU A 39 8.33 13.27 -4.34
C GLU A 39 9.09 13.24 -3.01
N LEU A 40 8.38 13.36 -1.88
CA LEU A 40 9.01 13.53 -0.58
C LEU A 40 8.88 12.28 0.30
N LEU A 41 7.68 11.73 0.46
CA LEU A 41 7.42 10.66 1.42
C LEU A 41 7.82 9.26 0.91
N LEU A 42 7.46 8.93 -0.34
CA LEU A 42 7.75 7.59 -0.90
C LEU A 42 9.24 7.23 -0.89
N PRO A 43 10.20 8.13 -1.19
CA PRO A 43 11.62 7.82 -1.09
C PRO A 43 12.07 7.41 0.32
N GLU A 44 11.54 8.07 1.35
CA GLU A 44 11.87 7.76 2.74
C GLU A 44 11.26 6.42 3.17
N LEU A 45 9.99 6.16 2.84
CA LEU A 45 9.36 4.86 3.10
C LEU A 45 10.09 3.71 2.39
N LYS A 46 10.54 3.92 1.15
CA LYS A 46 11.35 2.95 0.40
C LYS A 46 12.69 2.66 1.09
N LYS A 47 13.39 3.70 1.55
CA LYS A 47 14.67 3.56 2.27
C LYS A 47 14.53 2.71 3.55
N ARG A 48 13.36 2.76 4.19
CA ARG A 48 13.02 1.96 5.39
C ARG A 48 12.48 0.57 5.06
N GLY A 49 12.25 0.25 3.79
CA GLY A 49 11.63 -1.02 3.38
C GLY A 49 10.11 -1.07 3.62
N LEU A 50 9.46 0.05 3.89
CA LEU A 50 8.01 0.17 4.14
C LEU A 50 7.20 0.41 2.86
N PHE A 51 7.84 0.54 1.70
CA PHE A 51 7.17 0.71 0.43
C PHE A 51 7.92 -0.01 -0.69
N TRP A 52 7.17 -0.61 -1.61
CA TRP A 52 7.72 -1.40 -2.71
C TRP A 52 8.44 -0.56 -3.77
N TYR A 53 9.29 -1.21 -4.58
CA TYR A 53 9.93 -0.59 -5.74
C TYR A 53 9.24 -0.93 -7.08
N GLY A 54 8.30 -1.87 -7.05
CA GLY A 54 7.53 -2.34 -8.21
C GLY A 54 6.37 -3.22 -7.75
N TYR A 55 5.60 -3.68 -8.72
CA TYR A 55 4.52 -4.63 -8.49
C TYR A 55 5.09 -6.02 -8.20
N GLU A 56 4.56 -6.69 -7.17
CA GLU A 56 4.99 -8.02 -6.74
C GLU A 56 4.61 -9.10 -7.77
N VAL A 57 3.46 -8.93 -8.45
CA VAL A 57 3.06 -9.76 -9.59
C VAL A 57 2.97 -8.86 -10.83
N PRO A 58 4.07 -8.69 -11.59
CA PRO A 58 4.10 -7.84 -12.77
C PRO A 58 3.06 -8.25 -13.82
N GLY A 59 2.19 -7.32 -14.21
CA GLY A 59 1.09 -7.59 -15.15
C GLY A 59 -0.08 -8.38 -14.56
N GLY A 60 0.00 -8.75 -13.27
CA GLY A 60 -1.08 -9.39 -12.54
C GLY A 60 -2.22 -8.44 -12.17
N THR A 61 -3.31 -9.02 -11.71
CA THR A 61 -4.47 -8.30 -11.19
C THR A 61 -4.15 -7.55 -9.89
N TYR A 62 -5.04 -6.62 -9.50
CA TYR A 62 -4.95 -5.96 -8.19
C TYR A 62 -4.90 -6.97 -7.03
N ARG A 63 -5.69 -8.04 -7.10
CA ARG A 63 -5.76 -9.05 -6.03
C ARG A 63 -4.47 -9.86 -5.90
N GLU A 64 -3.84 -10.20 -7.01
CA GLU A 64 -2.55 -10.90 -7.03
C GLU A 64 -1.45 -10.04 -6.40
N ASN A 65 -1.44 -8.74 -6.70
CA ASN A 65 -0.50 -7.80 -6.09
C ASN A 65 -0.81 -7.53 -4.62
N LEU A 66 -2.08 -7.46 -4.24
CA LEU A 66 -2.50 -7.26 -2.85
C LEU A 66 -2.10 -8.44 -1.96
N TYR A 67 -2.20 -9.68 -2.47
CA TYR A 67 -1.80 -10.88 -1.73
C TYR A 67 -0.37 -11.35 -2.03
N ALA A 68 0.39 -10.62 -2.85
CA ALA A 68 1.73 -11.04 -3.28
C ALA A 68 1.79 -12.49 -3.81
N THR A 69 0.73 -12.94 -4.51
CA THR A 69 0.56 -14.35 -4.92
C THR A 69 0.07 -14.45 -6.35
N GLU A 70 0.92 -14.91 -7.26
CA GLU A 70 0.56 -15.18 -8.66
C GLU A 70 -0.54 -16.25 -8.74
N GLY A 71 -1.56 -16.02 -9.57
CA GLY A 71 -2.70 -16.91 -9.71
C GLY A 71 -3.82 -16.66 -8.69
N GLN A 72 -3.62 -15.87 -7.63
CA GLN A 72 -4.66 -15.44 -6.69
C GLN A 72 -5.55 -14.32 -7.26
N SER A 73 -5.92 -14.43 -8.55
CA SER A 73 -6.77 -13.47 -9.25
C SER A 73 -8.23 -13.48 -8.77
N GLY A 74 -8.67 -14.62 -8.21
CA GLY A 74 -10.00 -14.81 -7.65
C GLY A 74 -10.07 -14.68 -6.14
N LEU A 75 -11.26 -14.81 -5.57
CA LEU A 75 -11.44 -14.82 -4.12
C LEU A 75 -10.70 -16.01 -3.48
N PRO A 76 -10.01 -15.84 -2.34
CA PRO A 76 -9.39 -16.94 -1.60
C PRO A 76 -10.41 -18.01 -1.17
N VAL A 77 -9.95 -19.23 -0.88
CA VAL A 77 -10.81 -20.38 -0.53
C VAL A 77 -11.67 -20.14 0.72
N ASN A 78 -11.22 -19.28 1.64
CA ASN A 78 -11.93 -18.91 2.86
C ASN A 78 -12.89 -17.72 2.69
N HIS A 79 -12.98 -17.13 1.50
CA HIS A 79 -13.88 -16.02 1.25
C HIS A 79 -15.32 -16.53 0.96
N PRO A 80 -16.38 -15.97 1.58
CA PRO A 80 -17.75 -16.46 1.41
C PRO A 80 -18.22 -16.60 -0.04
N ALA A 81 -17.79 -15.68 -0.91
CA ALA A 81 -18.13 -15.70 -2.33
C ALA A 81 -17.29 -16.67 -3.20
N HIS A 82 -16.32 -17.42 -2.65
CA HIS A 82 -15.44 -18.31 -3.42
C HIS A 82 -16.21 -19.39 -4.21
N GLY A 83 -17.22 -20.01 -3.59
CA GLY A 83 -18.02 -21.08 -4.18
C GLY A 83 -19.09 -20.63 -5.19
N TYR A 84 -19.26 -19.32 -5.39
CA TYR A 84 -20.29 -18.75 -6.29
C TYR A 84 -19.72 -18.28 -7.63
N ARG A 85 -18.58 -18.84 -8.06
CA ARG A 85 -17.95 -18.56 -9.37
C ARG A 85 -18.57 -19.50 -10.41
N TRP A 86 -19.13 -18.93 -11.48
CA TRP A 86 -19.71 -19.64 -12.62
C TRP A 86 -18.81 -19.55 -13.86
#